data_AF-A0AAP4RCG6-F1
#
_entry.id   AF-A0AAP4RCG6-F1
#
_cell.length_a   1.000
_cell.length_b   1.000
_cell.length_c   1.000
_cell.angle_alpha   90.00
_cell.angle_beta   90.00
_cell.angle_gamma   90.00
#
_symmetry.space_group_name_H-M   'P 1'
#
loop_
_entity.id
_entity.type
_entity.pdbx_description
1 polymer ?
#
loop_
_entity_poly.entity_id
_entity_poly.type
_entity_poly.pdbx_seq_one_letter_code
_entity_poly.pdbx_strand_id
1 'polypeptide(L)'
;MEIRDLVAATQKYWDDVCNAITAYAAENARLREVEQELFSCESYMVSLRDYPDYKQEDHLKRVAQGLMRHLVEVAVREFSPSAAAPIRIEDKEIAVAAGCDGNDFRKFNALTFWTCLESRFGGNQGVETAFRQAGSELVKVFRIKPEAGIARRKGCIVLDLGVYATNSKWDKRYRLPYGCQETIGRTVRALKSFASWAEMLTLQFSLDRLVREFQLGQGYVESRESYTFGNPEDGQIKVTTFHSRFEFVFDAKVSEKLQLFLGEYGFTELAEAA
;
A
#
# COMPACT_ATOMS: atom_id res chain seq x y z
N MET A 1 17.95 -3.92 16.62
CA MET A 1 18.69 -2.88 15.88
C MET A 1 17.81 -1.67 15.91
N GLU A 2 18.30 -0.57 16.47
CA GLU A 2 17.54 0.69 16.53
C GLU A 2 17.33 1.23 15.12
N ILE A 3 16.23 1.94 14.88
CA ILE A 3 15.92 2.55 13.57
C ILE A 3 17.07 3.44 13.10
N ARG A 4 17.68 4.19 14.03
CA ARG A 4 18.83 5.05 13.73
C ARG A 4 20.02 4.26 13.20
N ASP A 5 20.31 3.09 13.77
CA ASP A 5 21.38 2.21 13.30
C ASP A 5 21.07 1.66 11.91
N LEU A 6 19.81 1.30 11.65
CA LEU A 6 19.35 0.83 10.35
C LEU A 6 19.52 1.93 9.29
N VAL A 7 19.11 3.16 9.57
CA VAL A 7 19.24 4.30 8.64
C VAL A 7 20.71 4.60 8.35
N ALA A 8 21.57 4.59 9.37
CA ALA A 8 23.01 4.76 9.20
C ALA A 8 23.66 3.63 8.39
N ALA A 9 23.28 2.38 8.67
CA ALA A 9 23.73 1.22 7.89
C ALA A 9 23.25 1.29 6.43
N THR A 10 22.03 1.77 6.20
CA THR A 10 21.47 1.99 4.86
C THR A 10 22.28 3.03 4.09
N GLN A 11 22.65 4.16 4.72
CA GLN A 11 23.51 5.17 4.10
C GLN A 11 24.88 4.59 3.76
N LYS A 12 25.50 3.87 4.71
CA LYS A 12 26.81 3.25 4.48
C LYS A 12 26.76 2.27 3.30
N TYR A 13 25.74 1.41 3.25
CA TYR A 13 25.56 0.47 2.15
C TYR A 13 25.41 1.19 0.80
N TRP A 14 24.67 2.30 0.76
CA TRP A 14 24.55 3.14 -0.42
C TRP A 14 25.91 3.70 -0.87
N ASP A 15 26.68 4.26 0.05
CA ASP A 15 28.01 4.82 -0.24
C ASP A 15 28.97 3.74 -0.77
N ASP A 16 28.94 2.54 -0.19
CA ASP A 16 29.73 1.38 -0.64
C ASP A 16 29.34 0.97 -2.09
N VAL A 17 28.04 0.98 -2.42
CA VAL A 17 27.56 0.70 -3.78
C VAL A 17 28.01 1.78 -4.77
N CYS A 18 27.90 3.07 -4.41
CA CYS A 18 28.37 4.17 -5.26
C CYS A 18 29.87 4.06 -5.54
N ASN A 19 30.67 3.75 -4.52
CA ASN A 19 32.11 3.55 -4.64
C ASN A 19 32.42 2.35 -5.53
N ALA A 20 31.73 1.23 -5.35
CA ALA A 20 31.94 0.03 -6.16
C ALA A 20 31.60 0.25 -7.64
N ILE A 21 30.49 0.94 -7.95
CA ILE A 21 30.10 1.26 -9.33
C ILE A 21 31.11 2.21 -9.98
N THR A 22 31.57 3.22 -9.24
CA THR A 22 32.57 4.19 -9.73
C THR A 22 33.91 3.51 -9.96
N ALA A 23 34.37 2.67 -9.04
CA ALA A 23 35.60 1.91 -9.16
C ALA A 23 35.55 0.92 -10.34
N TYR A 24 34.42 0.22 -10.53
CA TYR A 24 34.24 -0.66 -11.69
C TYR A 24 34.26 0.10 -13.01
N ALA A 25 33.63 1.28 -13.08
CA ALA A 25 33.68 2.12 -14.27
C ALA A 25 35.11 2.58 -14.60
N ALA A 26 35.85 3.03 -13.60
CA ALA A 26 37.25 3.45 -13.75
C ALA A 26 38.16 2.30 -14.19
N GLU A 27 38.01 1.12 -13.58
CA GLU A 27 38.81 -0.06 -13.95
C GLU A 27 38.45 -0.58 -15.35
N ASN A 28 37.17 -0.55 -15.73
CA ASN A 28 36.76 -0.89 -17.09
C ASN A 28 37.37 0.08 -18.11
N ALA A 29 37.35 1.40 -17.84
CA ALA A 29 38.01 2.38 -18.69
C ALA A 29 39.52 2.12 -18.84
N ARG A 30 40.22 1.88 -17.72
CA ARG A 30 41.65 1.56 -17.70
C ARG A 30 41.98 0.30 -18.51
N LEU A 31 41.20 -0.77 -18.36
CA LEU A 31 41.43 -2.02 -19.09
C LEU A 31 41.16 -1.87 -20.58
N ARG A 32 40.25 -0.96 -20.98
CA ARG A 32 40.02 -0.65 -22.40
C ARG A 32 41.17 0.13 -23.03
N GLU A 33 41.81 1.04 -22.30
CA GLU A 33 43.04 1.69 -22.75
C GLU A 33 44.14 0.64 -23.01
N VAL A 34 44.30 -0.33 -22.11
CA VAL A 34 45.24 -1.45 -22.29
C VAL A 34 44.87 -2.33 -23.50
N GLU A 35 43.58 -2.66 -23.69
CA GLU A 35 43.12 -3.42 -24.86
C GLU A 35 43.39 -2.64 -26.17
N GLN A 36 43.18 -1.33 -26.16
CA GLN A 36 43.44 -0.46 -27.30
C GLN A 36 44.94 -0.43 -27.66
N GLU A 37 45.82 -0.33 -26.67
CA GLU A 37 47.27 -0.39 -26.86
C GLU A 37 47.71 -1.74 -27.44
N LEU A 38 47.15 -2.85 -26.95
CA LEU A 38 47.53 -4.20 -27.36
C LEU A 38 47.12 -4.53 -28.81
N PHE A 39 45.92 -4.13 -29.22
CA PHE A 39 45.35 -4.56 -30.50
C PHE A 39 45.39 -3.49 -31.59
N SER A 40 45.60 -2.20 -31.25
CA SER A 40 45.80 -1.07 -32.18
C SER A 40 44.77 -0.95 -33.32
N CYS A 41 43.62 -1.60 -33.19
CA CYS A 41 42.59 -1.69 -34.21
C CYS A 41 41.21 -1.89 -33.54
N GLU A 42 40.30 -0.94 -33.77
CA GLU A 42 38.98 -0.91 -33.13
C GLU A 42 38.13 -2.16 -33.39
N SER A 43 38.34 -2.86 -34.51
CA SER A 43 37.58 -4.07 -34.85
C SER A 43 37.88 -5.28 -33.96
N TYR A 44 38.97 -5.25 -33.18
CA TYR A 44 39.32 -6.27 -32.19
C TYR A 44 38.96 -5.90 -30.74
N MET A 45 38.45 -4.69 -30.49
CA MET A 45 38.07 -4.19 -29.15
C MET A 45 36.67 -4.67 -28.73
N VAL A 46 36.47 -5.98 -28.60
CA VAL A 46 35.17 -6.59 -28.27
C VAL A 46 35.16 -7.35 -26.95
N SER A 47 36.31 -7.44 -26.26
CA SER A 47 36.45 -8.30 -25.08
C SER A 47 35.77 -7.69 -23.85
N LEU A 48 35.90 -6.37 -23.67
CA LEU A 48 35.23 -5.62 -22.60
C LEU A 48 34.05 -4.83 -23.14
N ARG A 49 32.87 -5.04 -22.54
CA ARG A 49 31.68 -4.26 -22.87
C ARG A 49 31.77 -2.86 -22.27
N ASP A 50 31.33 -1.88 -23.04
CA ASP A 50 31.12 -0.50 -22.58
C ASP A 50 30.25 -0.48 -21.32
N TYR A 51 30.73 0.27 -20.32
CA TYR A 51 29.99 0.63 -19.12
C TYR A 51 29.74 2.14 -19.06
N PRO A 52 28.94 2.67 -20.01
CA PRO A 52 28.67 4.09 -20.14
C PRO A 52 27.86 4.59 -18.94
N ASP A 53 27.88 5.90 -18.74
CA ASP A 53 27.26 6.56 -17.59
C ASP A 53 25.78 6.21 -17.40
N TYR A 54 25.01 6.09 -18.48
CA TYR A 54 23.60 5.71 -18.38
C TYR A 54 23.38 4.31 -17.76
N LYS A 55 24.32 3.35 -17.94
CA LYS A 55 24.22 2.03 -17.28
C LYS A 55 24.57 2.12 -15.81
N GLN A 56 25.53 2.98 -15.46
CA GLN A 56 25.86 3.27 -14.05
C GLN A 56 24.66 3.90 -13.35
N GLU A 57 24.04 4.90 -13.97
CA GLU A 57 22.85 5.58 -13.47
C GLU A 57 21.67 4.62 -13.30
N ASP A 58 21.42 3.73 -14.27
CA ASP A 58 20.31 2.77 -14.17
C ASP A 58 20.53 1.73 -13.05
N HIS A 59 21.79 1.32 -12.80
CA HIS A 59 22.12 0.49 -11.63
C HIS A 59 21.89 1.23 -10.31
N LEU A 60 22.41 2.44 -10.18
CA LEU A 60 22.24 3.28 -9.00
C LEU A 60 20.77 3.55 -8.72
N LYS A 61 19.98 3.81 -9.77
CA LYS A 61 18.53 3.98 -9.70
C LYS A 61 17.83 2.79 -9.08
N ARG A 62 18.10 1.58 -9.58
CA ARG A 62 17.44 0.36 -9.06
C ARG A 62 17.78 0.11 -7.60
N VAL A 63 19.04 0.32 -7.22
CA VAL A 63 19.48 0.16 -5.82
C VAL A 63 18.82 1.21 -4.93
N ALA A 64 18.87 2.49 -5.30
CA ALA A 64 18.24 3.56 -4.54
C ALA A 64 16.74 3.32 -4.33
N GLN A 65 16.01 2.95 -5.40
CA GLN A 65 14.59 2.62 -5.31
C GLN A 65 14.31 1.44 -4.37
N GLY A 66 15.18 0.41 -4.37
CA GLY A 66 15.09 -0.69 -3.42
C GLY A 66 15.28 -0.24 -1.97
N LEU A 67 16.29 0.58 -1.70
CA LEU A 67 16.56 1.12 -0.37
C LEU A 67 15.43 2.03 0.12
N MET A 68 14.93 2.93 -0.73
CA MET A 68 13.78 3.79 -0.43
C MET A 68 12.56 2.95 -0.05
N ARG A 69 12.23 1.91 -0.84
CA ARG A 69 11.11 1.02 -0.55
C ARG A 69 11.27 0.32 0.80
N HIS A 70 12.47 -0.15 1.14
CA HIS A 70 12.71 -0.79 2.43
C HIS A 70 12.59 0.20 3.60
N LEU A 71 13.06 1.44 3.45
CA LEU A 71 12.84 2.49 4.45
C LEU A 71 11.35 2.80 4.61
N VAL A 72 10.58 2.83 3.51
CA VAL A 72 9.12 2.98 3.58
C VAL A 72 8.48 1.79 4.29
N GLU A 73 8.88 0.55 4.00
CA GLU A 73 8.36 -0.65 4.68
C GLU A 73 8.63 -0.61 6.20
N VAL A 74 9.76 -0.04 6.62
CA VAL A 74 10.08 0.20 8.04
C VAL A 74 9.20 1.30 8.61
N ALA A 75 9.06 2.43 7.92
CA ALA A 75 8.20 3.54 8.36
C ALA A 75 6.73 3.12 8.48
N VAL A 76 6.22 2.29 7.56
CA VAL A 76 4.88 1.72 7.68
C VAL A 76 4.76 0.91 8.97
N ARG A 77 5.75 0.10 9.34
CA ARG A 77 5.68 -0.67 10.59
C ARG A 77 5.76 0.20 11.84
N GLU A 78 6.59 1.23 11.80
CA GLU A 78 6.86 2.10 12.95
C GLU A 78 5.75 3.11 13.21
N PHE A 79 5.23 3.73 12.15
CA PHE A 79 4.28 4.85 12.25
C PHE A 79 2.82 4.43 12.08
N SER A 80 2.55 3.16 11.79
CA SER A 80 1.18 2.65 11.79
C SER A 80 0.67 2.39 13.21
N PRO A 81 -0.63 2.60 13.47
CA PRO A 81 -1.22 2.27 14.76
C PRO A 81 -1.17 0.78 15.07
N SER A 82 -1.31 -0.07 14.06
CA SER A 82 -1.18 -1.52 14.19
C SER A 82 -0.89 -2.17 12.84
N ALA A 83 -0.45 -3.43 12.85
CA ALA A 83 -0.28 -4.22 11.63
C ALA A 83 -1.60 -4.43 10.85
N ALA A 84 -2.75 -4.28 11.51
CA ALA A 84 -4.07 -4.39 10.88
C ALA A 84 -4.57 -3.07 10.28
N ALA A 85 -3.94 -1.96 10.65
CA ALA A 85 -4.25 -0.61 10.21
C ALA A 85 -3.01 0.08 9.62
N PRO A 86 -2.37 -0.47 8.56
CA PRO A 86 -1.15 0.10 8.04
C PRO A 86 -1.39 1.43 7.33
N ILE A 87 -0.53 2.42 7.56
CA ILE A 87 -0.44 3.60 6.68
C ILE A 87 -0.01 3.19 5.29
N ARG A 88 -0.55 3.87 4.29
CA ARG A 88 -0.04 3.84 2.92
C ARG A 88 0.85 5.05 2.70
N ILE A 89 2.10 4.80 2.32
CA ILE A 89 3.07 5.83 1.96
C ILE A 89 3.40 5.64 0.49
N GLU A 90 3.39 6.72 -0.29
CA GLU A 90 3.80 6.71 -1.69
C GLU A 90 5.29 7.07 -1.81
N ASP A 91 6.13 6.08 -2.10
CA ASP A 91 7.61 6.20 -2.16
C ASP A 91 8.05 7.40 -3.01
N LYS A 92 7.35 7.64 -4.12
CA LYS A 92 7.67 8.73 -5.06
C LYS A 92 7.52 10.11 -4.44
N GLU A 93 6.50 10.34 -3.63
CA GLU A 93 6.26 11.64 -3.01
C GLU A 93 7.31 11.96 -1.96
N ILE A 94 7.77 10.93 -1.24
CA ILE A 94 8.85 11.05 -0.25
C ILE A 94 10.19 11.25 -0.97
N ALA A 95 10.44 10.53 -2.06
CA ALA A 95 11.64 10.72 -2.86
C ALA A 95 11.77 12.16 -3.39
N VAL A 96 10.67 12.75 -3.88
CA VAL A 96 10.61 14.15 -4.28
C VAL A 96 10.90 15.09 -3.10
N ALA A 97 10.24 14.87 -1.96
CA ALA A 97 10.46 15.71 -0.77
C ALA A 97 11.89 15.62 -0.23
N ALA A 98 12.54 14.47 -0.40
CA ALA A 98 13.92 14.22 0.00
C ALA A 98 14.96 14.72 -1.02
N GLY A 99 14.53 15.40 -2.10
CA GLY A 99 15.42 15.89 -3.16
C GLY A 99 16.08 14.78 -3.98
N CYS A 100 15.48 13.60 -3.98
CA CYS A 100 15.89 12.43 -4.75
C CYS A 100 15.04 12.26 -6.02
N ASP A 101 14.43 13.34 -6.51
CA ASP A 101 13.66 13.34 -7.75
C ASP A 101 14.54 13.52 -8.99
N GLY A 102 14.07 12.96 -10.11
CA GLY A 102 14.80 12.93 -11.38
C GLY A 102 15.66 11.69 -11.57
N ASN A 103 16.51 11.70 -12.60
CA ASN A 103 17.41 10.60 -12.92
C ASN A 103 18.72 10.63 -12.11
N ASP A 104 18.88 11.58 -11.19
CA ASP A 104 20.13 11.78 -10.43
C ASP A 104 20.07 11.06 -9.07
N PHE A 105 20.03 9.73 -9.12
CA PHE A 105 19.94 8.88 -7.94
C PHE A 105 21.19 8.93 -7.06
N ARG A 106 22.31 9.51 -7.53
CA ARG A 106 23.52 9.75 -6.73
C ARG A 106 23.27 10.65 -5.53
N LYS A 107 22.20 11.47 -5.58
CA LYS A 107 21.77 12.34 -4.49
C LYS A 107 21.02 11.61 -3.37
N PHE A 108 20.75 10.31 -3.51
CA PHE A 108 20.06 9.56 -2.46
C PHE A 108 20.80 9.69 -1.13
N ASN A 109 20.04 10.06 -0.10
CA ASN A 109 20.51 10.17 1.26
C ASN A 109 19.47 9.55 2.20
N ALA A 110 19.84 8.44 2.84
CA ALA A 110 18.93 7.66 3.68
C ALA A 110 18.46 8.47 4.90
N LEU A 111 19.33 9.30 5.48
CA LEU A 111 18.98 10.14 6.64
C LEU A 111 17.95 11.22 6.26
N THR A 112 18.15 11.87 5.12
CA THR A 112 17.22 12.89 4.61
C THR A 112 15.88 12.26 4.28
N PHE A 113 15.90 11.12 3.58
CA PHE A 113 14.70 10.36 3.26
C PHE A 113 13.93 9.93 4.51
N TRP A 114 14.62 9.42 5.53
CA TRP A 114 14.02 9.06 6.82
C TRP A 114 13.46 10.28 7.57
N THR A 115 14.18 11.40 7.57
CA THR A 115 13.71 12.66 8.18
C THR A 115 12.42 13.15 7.51
N CYS A 116 12.29 13.01 6.18
CA CYS A 116 11.06 13.30 5.47
C CYS A 116 9.91 12.36 5.88
N LEU A 117 10.19 11.08 6.15
CA LEU A 117 9.19 10.13 6.67
C LEU A 117 8.76 10.50 8.09
N GLU A 118 9.71 10.73 9.00
CA GLU A 118 9.44 11.12 10.40
C GLU A 118 8.68 12.44 10.49
N SER A 119 9.02 13.44 9.67
CA SER A 119 8.34 14.74 9.71
C SER A 119 6.89 14.69 9.21
N ARG A 120 6.52 13.71 8.38
CA ARG A 120 5.17 13.55 7.84
C ARG A 120 4.31 12.55 8.60
N PHE A 121 4.93 11.50 9.15
CA PHE A 121 4.22 10.36 9.72
C PHE A 121 4.66 10.03 11.14
N GLY A 122 5.72 10.64 11.65
CA GLY A 122 6.22 10.40 13.00
C GLY A 122 5.21 10.75 14.09
N GLY A 123 5.35 10.09 15.24
CA GLY A 123 4.43 10.26 16.36
C GLY A 123 3.00 9.86 16.00
N ASN A 124 2.02 10.68 16.37
CA ASN A 124 0.61 10.40 16.12
C ASN A 124 0.15 10.73 14.69
N GLN A 125 0.96 11.40 13.87
CA GLN A 125 0.56 11.80 12.52
C GLN A 125 0.36 10.60 11.61
N GLY A 126 1.20 9.56 11.73
CA GLY A 126 1.03 8.30 11.02
C GLY A 126 -0.28 7.62 11.40
N VAL A 127 -0.59 7.58 12.70
CA VAL A 127 -1.85 7.02 13.21
C VAL A 127 -3.08 7.71 12.61
N GLU A 128 -3.13 9.04 12.70
CA GLU A 128 -4.24 9.82 12.13
C GLU A 128 -4.34 9.62 10.61
N THR A 129 -3.20 9.60 9.91
CA THR A 129 -3.16 9.39 8.47
C THR A 129 -3.67 7.99 8.09
N ALA A 130 -3.33 6.95 8.85
CA ALA A 130 -3.79 5.58 8.60
C ALA A 130 -5.31 5.51 8.63
N PHE A 131 -5.91 6.09 9.68
CA PHE A 131 -7.35 6.08 9.87
C PHE A 131 -8.06 6.97 8.86
N ARG A 132 -7.50 8.14 8.51
CA ARG A 132 -8.02 9.00 7.43
C ARG A 132 -8.03 8.29 6.08
N GLN A 133 -6.95 7.60 5.73
CA GLN A 133 -6.88 6.79 4.51
C GLN A 133 -7.92 5.67 4.49
N ALA A 134 -8.08 4.96 5.62
CA ALA A 134 -9.09 3.92 5.74
C ALA A 134 -10.52 4.48 5.65
N GLY A 135 -10.80 5.59 6.33
CA GLY A 135 -12.10 6.27 6.28
C GLY A 135 -12.45 6.72 4.86
N SER A 136 -11.52 7.42 4.19
CA SER A 136 -11.69 7.87 2.80
C SER A 136 -11.91 6.69 1.84
N GLU A 137 -11.18 5.59 2.01
CA GLU A 137 -11.39 4.37 1.21
C GLU A 137 -12.80 3.79 1.45
N LEU A 138 -13.28 3.70 2.70
CA LEU A 138 -14.64 3.22 3.01
C LEU A 138 -15.72 4.10 2.36
N VAL A 139 -15.59 5.43 2.47
CA VAL A 139 -16.50 6.38 1.83
C VAL A 139 -16.54 6.16 0.32
N LYS A 140 -15.36 6.00 -0.30
CA LYS A 140 -15.22 5.79 -1.74
C LYS A 140 -15.81 4.46 -2.21
N VAL A 141 -15.46 3.34 -1.57
CA VAL A 141 -15.88 2.00 -2.04
C VAL A 141 -17.38 1.75 -1.83
N PHE A 142 -17.95 2.25 -0.74
CA PHE A 142 -19.38 2.15 -0.44
C PHE A 142 -20.19 3.31 -1.02
N ARG A 143 -19.53 4.27 -1.69
CA ARG A 143 -20.15 5.45 -2.31
C ARG A 143 -21.02 6.23 -1.31
N ILE A 144 -20.51 6.39 -0.09
CA ILE A 144 -21.21 7.08 0.99
C ILE A 144 -21.26 8.57 0.63
N LYS A 145 -22.47 9.10 0.56
CA LYS A 145 -22.70 10.53 0.33
C LYS A 145 -22.99 11.20 1.68
N PRO A 146 -22.17 12.16 2.13
CA PRO A 146 -22.40 12.87 3.39
C PRO A 146 -23.82 13.44 3.50
N GLU A 147 -24.31 14.03 2.41
CA GLU A 147 -25.61 14.71 2.33
C GLU A 147 -26.80 13.76 2.24
N ALA A 148 -26.63 12.54 1.73
CA ALA A 148 -27.72 11.58 1.56
C ALA A 148 -27.97 10.72 2.80
N GLY A 149 -27.05 10.78 3.78
CA GLY A 149 -27.05 9.93 4.96
C GLY A 149 -26.72 8.46 4.65
N ILE A 150 -26.45 7.69 5.71
CA ILE A 150 -26.16 6.26 5.60
C ILE A 150 -27.45 5.47 5.73
N ALA A 151 -27.71 4.56 4.79
CA ALA A 151 -28.90 3.72 4.81
C ALA A 151 -28.94 2.83 6.07
N ARG A 152 -30.09 2.81 6.75
CA ARG A 152 -30.33 2.00 7.95
C ARG A 152 -31.48 1.03 7.77
N ARG A 153 -31.34 -0.16 8.33
CA ARG A 153 -32.40 -1.18 8.41
C ARG A 153 -32.42 -1.75 9.83
N LYS A 154 -33.50 -1.49 10.58
CA LYS A 154 -33.67 -1.98 11.97
C LYS A 154 -32.51 -1.62 12.92
N GLY A 155 -31.99 -0.40 12.82
CA GLY A 155 -30.85 0.06 13.64
C GLY A 155 -29.47 -0.33 13.12
N CYS A 156 -29.39 -1.19 12.11
CA CYS A 156 -28.15 -1.58 11.44
C CYS A 156 -27.84 -0.66 10.25
N ILE A 157 -26.58 -0.30 10.05
CA ILE A 157 -26.09 0.30 8.80
C ILE A 157 -26.07 -0.79 7.72
N VAL A 158 -26.51 -0.43 6.51
CA VAL A 158 -26.45 -1.31 5.34
C VAL A 158 -25.72 -0.58 4.22
N LEU A 159 -24.62 -1.14 3.74
CA LEU A 159 -23.81 -0.57 2.65
C LEU A 159 -23.66 -1.58 1.52
N ASP A 160 -23.68 -1.07 0.28
CA ASP A 160 -23.53 -1.90 -0.91
C ASP A 160 -22.14 -1.68 -1.53
N LEU A 161 -21.36 -2.75 -1.65
CA LEU A 161 -20.13 -2.75 -2.43
C LEU A 161 -20.45 -3.18 -3.85
N GLY A 162 -20.31 -2.29 -4.83
CA GLY A 162 -20.54 -2.61 -6.24
C GLY A 162 -19.54 -3.63 -6.78
N VAL A 163 -20.04 -4.72 -7.37
CA VAL A 163 -19.24 -5.73 -8.08
C VAL A 163 -19.91 -6.11 -9.38
N TYR A 164 -19.23 -6.84 -10.27
CA TYR A 164 -19.89 -7.42 -11.45
C TYR A 164 -19.34 -8.81 -11.74
N ALA A 165 -20.24 -9.70 -12.17
CA ALA A 165 -19.91 -11.06 -12.57
C ALA A 165 -19.34 -11.10 -14.00
N THR A 166 -18.38 -11.98 -14.27
CA THR A 166 -17.87 -12.25 -15.63
C THR A 166 -18.77 -13.19 -16.44
N ASN A 167 -19.61 -13.96 -15.77
CA ASN A 167 -20.48 -14.98 -16.38
C ASN A 167 -21.92 -14.49 -16.47
N SER A 168 -22.82 -15.31 -17.03
CA SER A 168 -24.23 -14.99 -17.19
C SER A 168 -24.88 -14.60 -15.86
N LYS A 169 -25.70 -13.54 -15.86
CA LYS A 169 -26.45 -13.07 -14.67
C LYS A 169 -27.45 -14.10 -14.11
N TRP A 170 -27.67 -15.19 -14.85
CA TRP A 170 -28.57 -16.29 -14.51
C TRP A 170 -27.85 -17.45 -13.80
N ASP A 171 -26.52 -17.48 -13.82
CA ASP A 171 -25.75 -18.54 -13.18
C ASP A 171 -25.76 -18.34 -11.67
N LYS A 172 -26.12 -19.37 -10.90
CA LYS A 172 -26.06 -19.26 -9.43
C LYS A 172 -24.63 -19.01 -8.92
N ARG A 173 -23.63 -19.52 -9.66
CA ARG A 173 -22.19 -19.41 -9.38
C ARG A 173 -21.52 -18.51 -10.42
N TYR A 174 -20.74 -17.54 -9.97
CA TYR A 174 -20.03 -16.61 -10.84
C TYR A 174 -18.61 -16.36 -10.38
N ARG A 175 -17.77 -15.86 -11.29
CA ARG A 175 -16.43 -15.39 -10.97
C ARG A 175 -16.41 -13.88 -10.90
N LEU A 176 -15.59 -13.37 -9.99
CA LEU A 176 -15.27 -11.96 -9.89
C LEU A 176 -14.05 -11.65 -10.77
N PRO A 177 -14.09 -10.58 -11.57
CA PRO A 177 -12.91 -10.10 -12.29
C PRO A 177 -11.89 -9.56 -11.30
N TYR A 178 -10.62 -9.51 -11.73
CA TYR A 178 -9.50 -9.07 -10.89
C TYR A 178 -9.75 -7.70 -10.22
N GLY A 179 -10.29 -6.71 -10.94
CA GLY A 179 -10.59 -5.39 -10.36
C GLY A 179 -11.65 -5.40 -9.25
N CYS A 180 -12.61 -6.35 -9.27
CA CYS A 180 -13.54 -6.54 -8.16
C CYS A 180 -12.84 -7.17 -6.96
N GLN A 181 -11.98 -8.16 -7.19
CA GLN A 181 -11.18 -8.81 -6.13
C GLN A 181 -10.27 -7.80 -5.43
N GLU A 182 -9.61 -6.92 -6.19
CA GLU A 182 -8.79 -5.84 -5.64
C GLU A 182 -9.62 -4.85 -4.82
N THR A 183 -10.81 -4.48 -5.30
CA THR A 183 -11.73 -3.58 -4.59
C THR A 183 -12.22 -4.19 -3.28
N ILE A 184 -12.53 -5.49 -3.26
CA ILE A 184 -12.85 -6.22 -2.02
C ILE A 184 -11.66 -6.22 -1.07
N GLY A 185 -10.45 -6.51 -1.57
CA GLY A 185 -9.23 -6.50 -0.75
C GLY A 185 -8.96 -5.14 -0.09
N ARG A 186 -9.14 -4.04 -0.83
CA ARG A 186 -9.04 -2.67 -0.28
C ARG A 186 -10.13 -2.39 0.75
N THR A 187 -11.38 -2.77 0.47
CA THR A 187 -12.51 -2.64 1.40
C THR A 187 -12.23 -3.36 2.71
N VAL A 188 -11.74 -4.61 2.65
CA VAL A 188 -11.40 -5.38 3.85
C VAL A 188 -10.27 -4.74 4.63
N ARG A 189 -9.20 -4.27 3.97
CA ARG A 189 -8.10 -3.58 4.66
C ARG A 189 -8.59 -2.34 5.40
N ALA A 190 -9.46 -1.55 4.79
CA ALA A 190 -10.06 -0.38 5.42
C ALA A 190 -10.98 -0.77 6.60
N LEU A 191 -11.80 -1.83 6.46
CA LEU A 191 -12.62 -2.37 7.54
C LEU A 191 -11.79 -2.92 8.71
N LYS A 192 -10.64 -3.56 8.43
CA LYS A 192 -9.71 -4.00 9.47
C LYS A 192 -9.09 -2.82 10.22
N SER A 193 -8.78 -1.74 9.50
CA SER A 193 -8.26 -0.51 10.11
C SER A 193 -9.29 0.12 11.04
N PHE A 194 -10.54 0.20 10.58
CA PHE A 194 -11.68 0.61 11.40
C PHE A 194 -11.86 -0.31 12.63
N ALA A 195 -11.84 -1.63 12.46
CA ALA A 195 -11.99 -2.57 13.55
C ALA A 195 -10.86 -2.44 14.58
N SER A 196 -9.63 -2.18 14.13
CA SER A 196 -8.49 -1.89 15.01
C SER A 196 -8.70 -0.61 15.81
N TRP A 197 -9.20 0.46 15.18
CA TRP A 197 -9.54 1.71 15.87
C TRP A 197 -10.67 1.53 16.90
N ALA A 198 -11.68 0.72 16.55
CA ALA A 198 -12.83 0.45 17.41
C ALA A 198 -12.55 -0.61 18.50
N GLU A 199 -11.31 -1.12 18.59
CA GLU A 199 -10.89 -2.21 19.49
C GLU A 199 -11.68 -3.52 19.30
N MET A 200 -12.21 -3.74 18.10
CA MET A 200 -13.01 -4.91 17.73
C MET A 200 -12.13 -6.05 17.18
N LEU A 201 -11.31 -6.65 18.05
CA LEU A 201 -10.29 -7.63 17.67
C LEU A 201 -10.88 -8.86 16.96
N THR A 202 -12.02 -9.37 17.42
CA THR A 202 -12.62 -10.57 16.81
C THR A 202 -13.11 -10.27 15.39
N LEU A 203 -13.71 -9.09 15.21
CA LEU A 203 -14.11 -8.63 13.89
C LEU A 203 -12.88 -8.46 12.99
N GLN A 204 -11.84 -7.78 13.46
CA GLN A 204 -10.57 -7.57 12.75
C GLN A 204 -9.95 -8.88 12.24
N PHE A 205 -9.85 -9.92 13.08
CA PHE A 205 -9.29 -11.21 12.67
C PHE A 205 -10.21 -11.97 11.71
N SER A 206 -11.53 -11.95 11.95
CA SER A 206 -12.47 -12.66 11.08
C SER A 206 -12.53 -12.10 9.67
N LEU A 207 -12.24 -10.80 9.49
CA LEU A 207 -12.18 -10.16 8.18
C LEU A 207 -11.08 -10.72 7.26
N ASP A 208 -10.02 -11.32 7.81
CA ASP A 208 -9.02 -12.04 7.00
C ASP A 208 -9.62 -13.23 6.25
N ARG A 209 -10.68 -13.83 6.80
CA ARG A 209 -11.43 -14.88 6.12
C ARG A 209 -12.14 -14.31 4.88
N LEU A 210 -12.69 -13.11 4.93
CA LEU A 210 -13.38 -12.47 3.79
C LEU A 210 -12.44 -12.37 2.57
N VAL A 211 -11.20 -11.94 2.80
CA VAL A 211 -10.16 -11.90 1.74
C VAL A 211 -9.93 -13.29 1.14
N ARG A 212 -9.83 -14.33 1.96
CA ARG A 212 -9.62 -15.70 1.46
C ARG A 212 -10.79 -16.21 0.64
N GLU A 213 -12.02 -15.94 1.07
CA GLU A 213 -13.25 -16.39 0.39
C GLU A 213 -13.41 -15.71 -0.99
N PHE A 214 -13.03 -14.43 -1.14
CA PHE A 214 -13.36 -13.64 -2.33
C PHE A 214 -12.19 -13.12 -3.17
N GLN A 215 -10.96 -13.08 -2.65
CA GLN A 215 -9.80 -12.48 -3.33
C GLN A 215 -8.83 -13.52 -3.91
N LEU A 216 -8.73 -14.74 -3.34
CA LEU A 216 -7.66 -15.68 -3.69
C LEU A 216 -7.91 -16.53 -4.95
N GLY A 217 -8.86 -16.15 -5.82
CA GLY A 217 -9.01 -16.77 -7.15
C GLY A 217 -9.35 -18.27 -7.18
N GLN A 218 -9.65 -18.88 -6.03
CA GLN A 218 -9.91 -20.32 -5.91
C GLN A 218 -11.41 -20.68 -5.97
N GLY A 219 -12.33 -19.72 -5.79
CA GLY A 219 -13.75 -20.00 -5.60
C GLY A 219 -14.65 -19.28 -6.59
N TYR A 220 -15.66 -19.98 -7.10
CA TYR A 220 -16.87 -19.34 -7.59
C TYR A 220 -17.60 -18.72 -6.40
N VAL A 221 -18.18 -17.54 -6.58
CA VAL A 221 -19.08 -16.92 -5.61
C VAL A 221 -20.50 -17.39 -5.93
N GLU A 222 -21.26 -17.84 -4.93
CA GLU A 222 -22.71 -18.06 -5.12
C GLU A 222 -23.48 -16.78 -4.86
N SER A 223 -24.52 -16.54 -5.65
CA SER A 223 -25.44 -15.42 -5.45
C SER A 223 -26.42 -15.73 -4.31
N ARG A 224 -26.71 -14.73 -3.48
CA ARG A 224 -27.53 -14.78 -2.25
C ARG A 224 -26.95 -15.65 -1.13
N GLU A 225 -25.65 -15.90 -1.16
CA GLU A 225 -24.96 -16.54 -0.04
C GLU A 225 -24.66 -15.50 1.05
N SER A 226 -24.70 -15.91 2.30
CA SER A 226 -24.52 -15.04 3.46
C SER A 226 -23.36 -15.53 4.32
N TYR A 227 -22.47 -14.60 4.67
CA TYR A 227 -21.32 -14.85 5.53
C TYR A 227 -21.36 -13.87 6.70
N THR A 228 -21.05 -14.36 7.90
CA THR A 228 -20.97 -13.52 9.10
C THR A 228 -19.54 -13.48 9.59
N PHE A 229 -19.05 -12.28 9.86
CA PHE A 229 -17.72 -12.00 10.39
C PHE A 229 -17.88 -11.31 11.75
N GLY A 230 -17.00 -11.62 12.70
CA GLY A 230 -17.08 -11.19 14.09
C GLY A 230 -17.95 -12.08 14.97
N ASN A 231 -18.24 -11.61 16.19
CA ASN A 231 -19.13 -12.30 17.13
C ASN A 231 -20.13 -11.28 17.75
N PRO A 232 -21.25 -11.71 18.34
CA PRO A 232 -22.26 -10.79 18.86
C PRO A 232 -21.79 -9.90 20.02
N GLU A 233 -20.73 -10.31 20.73
CA GLU A 233 -20.20 -9.58 21.89
C GLU A 233 -19.33 -8.39 21.47
N ASP A 234 -18.50 -8.59 20.45
CA ASP A 234 -17.54 -7.63 19.93
C ASP A 234 -18.13 -6.77 18.81
N GLY A 235 -19.03 -7.37 18.01
CA GLY A 235 -19.67 -6.77 16.85
C GLY A 235 -19.56 -7.68 15.62
N GLN A 236 -20.58 -7.63 14.75
CA GLN A 236 -20.68 -8.46 13.55
C GLN A 236 -20.97 -7.67 12.28
N ILE A 237 -20.43 -8.19 11.19
CA ILE A 237 -20.77 -7.79 9.82
C ILE A 237 -21.29 -9.02 9.09
N LYS A 238 -22.52 -8.92 8.57
CA LYS A 238 -23.07 -9.90 7.65
C LYS A 238 -22.90 -9.43 6.22
N VAL A 239 -22.30 -10.24 5.37
CA VAL A 239 -22.11 -9.96 3.94
C VAL A 239 -22.99 -10.90 3.14
N THR A 240 -23.87 -10.34 2.31
CA THR A 240 -24.71 -11.09 1.38
C THR A 240 -24.28 -10.81 -0.05
N THR A 241 -23.98 -11.86 -0.81
CA THR A 241 -23.45 -11.74 -2.17
C THR A 241 -24.58 -11.60 -3.19
N PHE A 242 -24.40 -10.76 -4.21
CA PHE A 242 -25.26 -10.67 -5.39
C PHE A 242 -24.39 -10.45 -6.64
N HIS A 243 -24.94 -10.72 -7.81
CA HIS A 243 -24.22 -10.56 -9.09
C HIS A 243 -23.67 -9.16 -9.36
N SER A 244 -24.32 -8.13 -8.81
CA SER A 244 -24.01 -6.72 -9.05
C SER A 244 -23.50 -5.97 -7.82
N ARG A 245 -23.55 -6.60 -6.64
CA ARG A 245 -23.15 -5.98 -5.37
C ARG A 245 -22.99 -7.00 -4.26
N PHE A 246 -22.19 -6.67 -3.25
CA PHE A 246 -22.21 -7.35 -1.96
C PHE A 246 -22.87 -6.41 -0.94
N GLU A 247 -23.94 -6.85 -0.27
CA GLU A 247 -24.63 -6.09 0.79
C GLU A 247 -23.94 -6.38 2.13
N PHE A 248 -23.38 -5.35 2.75
CA PHE A 248 -22.77 -5.39 4.07
C PHE A 248 -23.77 -4.85 5.08
N VAL A 249 -24.19 -5.69 6.03
CA VAL A 249 -25.07 -5.34 7.14
C VAL A 249 -24.23 -5.34 8.41
N PHE A 250 -24.05 -4.16 8.98
CA PHE A 250 -23.31 -3.95 10.22
C PHE A 250 -24.29 -4.02 11.38
N ASP A 251 -24.02 -4.81 12.41
CA ASP A 251 -24.91 -4.83 13.59
C ASP A 251 -24.94 -3.46 14.30
N ALA A 252 -25.79 -3.33 15.32
CA ALA A 252 -25.96 -2.05 16.01
C ALA A 252 -24.65 -1.51 16.63
N LYS A 253 -23.83 -2.39 17.23
CA LYS A 253 -22.57 -2.01 17.90
C LYS A 253 -21.52 -1.56 16.89
N VAL A 254 -21.37 -2.31 15.79
CA VAL A 254 -20.47 -1.93 14.70
C VAL A 254 -20.96 -0.67 14.00
N SER A 255 -22.28 -0.51 13.83
CA SER A 255 -22.89 0.66 13.19
C SER A 255 -22.61 1.95 13.93
N GLU A 256 -22.72 1.95 15.26
CA GLU A 256 -22.42 3.10 16.10
C GLU A 256 -20.95 3.53 15.95
N LYS A 257 -20.02 2.58 16.08
CA LYS A 257 -18.59 2.84 15.93
C LYS A 257 -18.23 3.28 14.51
N LEU A 258 -18.84 2.66 13.49
CA LEU A 258 -18.60 3.04 12.09
C LEU A 258 -19.05 4.48 11.82
N GLN A 259 -20.17 4.91 12.40
CA GLN A 259 -20.62 6.29 12.26
C GLN A 259 -19.63 7.28 12.87
N LEU A 260 -19.09 6.98 14.06
CA LEU A 260 -18.07 7.82 14.70
C LEU A 260 -16.79 7.86 13.86
N PHE A 261 -16.31 6.69 13.43
CA PHE A 261 -15.10 6.58 12.61
C PHE A 261 -15.20 7.36 11.30
N LEU A 262 -16.33 7.23 10.58
CA LEU A 262 -16.55 7.96 9.34
C LEU A 262 -16.70 9.47 9.59
N GLY A 263 -17.33 9.86 10.70
CA GLY A 263 -17.42 11.27 11.11
C GLY A 263 -16.07 11.90 11.39
N GLU A 264 -15.16 11.16 12.03
CA GLU A 264 -13.83 11.64 12.42
C GLU A 264 -12.82 11.59 11.28
N TYR A 265 -12.84 10.51 10.47
CA TYR A 265 -11.77 10.22 9.49
C TYR A 265 -12.25 10.10 8.04
N GLY A 266 -13.55 9.86 7.81
CA GLY A 266 -14.09 9.58 6.48
C GLY A 266 -14.41 10.83 5.66
N PHE A 267 -14.86 11.90 6.30
CA PHE A 267 -15.37 13.10 5.62
C PHE A 267 -14.43 14.31 5.70
N THR A 268 -13.24 14.17 6.27
CA THR A 268 -12.29 15.29 6.49
C THR A 268 -11.85 15.97 5.20
N GLU A 269 -11.64 15.24 4.09
CA GLU A 269 -11.26 15.87 2.80
C GLU A 269 -12.41 16.66 2.14
N LEU A 270 -13.67 16.39 2.50
CA LEU A 270 -14.84 17.11 1.99
C LEU A 270 -15.08 18.42 2.73
N ALA A 271 -14.57 18.56 3.96
CA ALA A 271 -14.70 19.77 4.77
C ALA A 271 -13.64 20.83 4.43
N GLU A 272 -12.46 20.43 3.92
CA GLU A 272 -11.39 21.35 3.51
C GLU A 272 -11.55 21.89 2.07
N ALA A 273 -12.51 21.37 1.31
CA ALA A 273 -12.84 21.78 -0.06
C ALA A 273 -14.13 22.61 -0.17
N ALA A 274 -14.77 22.95 0.96
CA ALA A 274 -15.99 23.76 1.07
C ALA A 274 -15.67 25.13 1.70
#